data_AF-A0A2I0CZX0-F1
#
_entry.id   AF-A0A2I0CZX0-F1
#
_cell.length_a   1.000
_cell.length_b   1.000
_cell.length_c   1.000
_cell.angle_alpha   90.00
_cell.angle_beta   90.00
_cell.angle_gamma   90.00
#
_symmetry.space_group_name_H-M   'P 1'
#
loop_
_entity.id
_entity.type
_entity.pdbx_description
1 polymer ?
#
loop_
_entity_poly.entity_id
_entity_poly.type
_entity_poly.pdbx_seq_one_letter_code
_entity_poly.pdbx_strand_id
1 'polypeptide(L)'
;MAIPRPFSGNRHVIILLAGILILFALIAAAFLAGGSNITAPAGTCAAVPNTPPGPLFTSPEEKLRELRDPAFTGRLYSEAVALEPLLAAPGTQVHMGFWSGRGNHGSVLRLLDIVNEGPAAQADPPNRAIWNEGANAYYQYPAWDRILSEHWFDRSMAANGTVTIAGKTYRDPSPVSYEQADAIWGEYSARYAGMAEMFAAATGRPVKVWCFVEGAKPGRVFAKYEFPELKNLEDKGLVQLYFARSVDADWERPDDWILGSANATLPQALT
;
A
#
# COMPACT_ATOMS: atom_id res chain seq x y z
N MET A 1 3.77 62.96 -41.30
CA MET A 1 3.65 62.75 -39.84
C MET A 1 2.54 61.73 -39.64
N ALA A 2 2.87 60.47 -39.33
CA ALA A 2 1.89 59.38 -39.22
C ALA A 2 1.59 59.12 -37.74
N ILE A 3 0.31 59.15 -37.36
CA ILE A 3 -0.17 58.88 -36.00
C ILE A 3 -0.35 57.36 -35.86
N PRO A 4 0.24 56.70 -34.84
CA PRO A 4 0.10 55.26 -34.66
C PRO A 4 -1.30 54.94 -34.12
N ARG A 5 -1.92 53.91 -34.71
CA ARG A 5 -3.22 53.41 -34.24
C ARG A 5 -3.03 52.62 -32.93
N PRO A 6 -3.94 52.76 -31.94
CA PRO A 6 -3.87 52.03 -30.70
C PRO A 6 -4.15 50.54 -30.93
N PHE A 7 -3.30 49.69 -30.35
CA PHE A 7 -3.39 48.24 -30.35
C PHE A 7 -4.76 47.76 -29.83
N SER A 8 -5.50 47.02 -30.66
CA SER A 8 -6.79 46.39 -30.31
C SER A 8 -6.64 45.03 -29.59
N GLY A 9 -5.44 44.68 -29.13
CA GLY A 9 -5.11 43.36 -28.54
C GLY A 9 -5.60 43.15 -27.10
N ASN A 10 -5.92 44.21 -26.36
CA ASN A 10 -6.26 44.10 -24.93
C ASN A 10 -7.69 43.63 -24.65
N ARG A 11 -8.63 43.77 -25.59
CA ARG A 11 -10.03 43.41 -25.32
C ARG A 11 -10.21 41.90 -25.15
N HIS A 12 -9.53 41.09 -25.95
CA HIS A 12 -9.65 39.64 -25.88
C HIS A 12 -8.97 39.06 -24.62
N VAL A 13 -7.84 39.64 -24.20
CA VAL A 13 -7.15 39.24 -22.97
C VAL A 13 -7.99 39.56 -21.73
N ILE A 14 -8.62 40.74 -21.70
CA ILE A 14 -9.50 41.14 -20.59
C ILE A 14 -10.75 40.24 -20.52
N ILE A 15 -11.36 39.90 -21.67
CA ILE A 15 -12.52 39.00 -21.72
C ILE A 15 -12.13 37.59 -21.25
N LEU A 16 -10.97 37.09 -21.66
CA LEU A 16 -10.47 35.78 -21.25
C LEU A 16 -10.22 35.71 -19.73
N LEU A 17 -9.56 36.73 -19.16
CA LEU A 17 -9.29 36.80 -17.73
C LEU A 17 -10.58 36.91 -16.90
N ALA A 18 -11.56 37.69 -17.38
CA ALA A 18 -12.87 37.76 -16.73
C ALA A 18 -13.60 36.41 -16.76
N GLY A 19 -13.52 35.66 -17.86
CA GLY A 19 -14.09 34.31 -17.98
C GLY A 19 -13.46 33.31 -17.01
N ILE A 20 -12.13 33.33 -16.86
CA ILE A 20 -11.41 32.46 -15.91
C ILE A 20 -11.81 32.79 -14.46
N LEU A 21 -11.89 34.07 -14.09
CA LEU A 21 -12.30 34.50 -12.76
C LEU A 21 -13.73 34.05 -12.41
N ILE A 22 -14.66 34.17 -13.37
CA ILE A 22 -16.04 33.70 -13.18
C ILE A 22 -16.09 32.19 -13.00
N LEU A 23 -15.31 31.43 -13.79
CA LEU A 23 -15.24 29.97 -13.66
C LEU A 23 -14.71 29.54 -12.29
N PHE A 24 -13.64 30.18 -11.79
CA PHE A 24 -13.11 29.91 -10.45
C PHE A 24 -14.13 30.25 -9.35
N ALA A 25 -14.86 31.36 -9.48
CA ALA A 25 -15.90 31.73 -8.54
C ALA A 25 -17.07 30.72 -8.52
N LEU A 26 -17.46 30.20 -9.68
CA LEU A 26 -18.51 29.18 -9.80
C LEU A 26 -18.07 27.83 -9.22
N ILE A 27 -16.82 27.41 -9.43
CA ILE A 27 -16.26 26.18 -8.82
C ILE A 27 -16.21 26.32 -7.30
N ALA A 28 -15.72 27.46 -6.77
CA ALA A 28 -15.70 27.71 -5.34
C ALA A 28 -17.11 27.74 -4.72
N ALA A 29 -18.10 28.30 -5.43
CA ALA A 29 -19.50 28.29 -5.00
C ALA A 29 -20.09 26.86 -5.02
N ALA A 30 -19.70 26.00 -5.97
CA ALA A 30 -20.12 24.61 -6.01
C ALA A 30 -19.56 23.81 -4.81
N PHE A 31 -18.34 24.09 -4.36
CA PHE A 31 -17.78 23.49 -3.13
C PHE A 31 -18.41 24.01 -1.84
N LEU A 32 -18.93 25.24 -1.82
CA LEU A 32 -19.62 25.81 -0.66
C LEU A 32 -21.11 25.44 -0.58
N ALA A 33 -21.76 25.20 -1.73
CA ALA A 33 -23.17 24.80 -1.80
C ALA A 33 -23.36 23.27 -1.85
N GLY A 34 -22.32 22.52 -2.23
CA GLY A 34 -22.29 21.06 -2.28
C GLY A 34 -21.97 20.41 -0.93
N GLY A 35 -22.60 20.89 0.15
CA GLY A 35 -22.69 20.13 1.39
C GLY A 35 -23.66 18.97 1.20
N SER A 36 -23.24 17.93 0.49
CA SER A 36 -23.99 16.69 0.36
C SER A 36 -24.10 16.06 1.75
N ASN A 37 -25.22 16.32 2.43
CA ASN A 37 -25.69 15.48 3.53
C ASN A 37 -26.09 14.13 2.95
N ILE A 38 -25.09 13.28 2.67
CA ILE A 38 -25.31 11.85 2.58
C ILE A 38 -25.54 11.40 4.02
N THR A 39 -26.79 11.47 4.48
CA THR A 39 -27.24 10.70 5.62
C THR A 39 -27.12 9.23 5.26
N ALA A 40 -26.00 8.63 5.65
CA ALA A 40 -25.87 7.19 5.74
C ALA A 40 -27.03 6.65 6.61
N PRO A 41 -27.62 5.49 6.27
CA PRO A 41 -28.63 4.87 7.11
C PRO A 41 -28.03 4.65 8.50
N ALA A 42 -28.78 5.07 9.54
CA ALA A 42 -28.40 4.95 10.93
C ALA A 42 -28.32 3.48 11.36
N GLY A 43 -27.23 2.81 10.99
CA GLY A 43 -26.74 1.65 11.71
C GLY A 43 -26.11 2.14 13.01
N THR A 44 -26.66 1.71 14.14
CA THR A 44 -26.08 1.93 15.47
C THR A 44 -24.76 1.18 15.58
N CYS A 45 -23.69 1.76 15.05
CA CYS A 45 -22.33 1.44 15.47
C CYS A 45 -21.98 2.42 16.59
N ALA A 46 -21.71 1.90 17.78
CA ALA A 46 -21.23 2.71 18.89
C ALA A 46 -20.06 3.58 18.42
N ALA A 47 -20.12 4.89 18.65
CA ALA A 47 -19.03 5.80 18.36
C ALA A 47 -17.79 5.32 19.13
N VAL A 48 -16.81 4.78 18.39
CA VAL A 48 -15.47 4.54 18.92
C VAL A 48 -14.96 5.91 19.41
N PRO A 49 -14.43 6.02 20.64
CA PRO A 49 -13.98 7.31 21.17
C PRO A 49 -12.98 7.95 20.19
N ASN A 50 -13.24 9.19 19.76
CA ASN A 50 -12.38 9.98 18.87
C ASN A 50 -11.02 10.38 19.47
N THR A 51 -10.55 9.70 20.52
CA THR A 51 -9.17 9.84 20.99
C THR A 51 -8.40 8.72 20.31
N PRO A 52 -7.37 9.01 19.48
CA PRO A 52 -6.48 7.96 19.03
C PRO A 52 -5.99 7.23 20.28
N PRO A 53 -6.12 5.89 20.38
CA PRO A 53 -5.43 5.18 21.44
C PRO A 53 -3.97 5.62 21.35
N GLY A 54 -3.39 6.03 22.48
CA GLY A 54 -1.97 6.36 22.52
C GLY A 54 -1.12 5.22 21.97
N PRO A 55 0.18 5.45 21.70
CA PRO A 55 1.05 4.42 21.14
C PRO A 55 0.98 3.12 21.96
N LEU A 56 0.91 2.00 21.26
CA LEU A 56 0.85 0.68 21.87
C LEU A 56 2.28 0.16 22.12
N PHE A 57 2.61 -0.05 23.40
CA PHE A 57 3.93 -0.55 23.81
C PHE A 57 3.95 -2.06 24.00
N THR A 58 3.56 -2.80 22.96
CA THR A 58 3.71 -4.26 22.95
C THR A 58 5.18 -4.64 23.04
N SER A 59 5.50 -5.72 23.78
CA SER A 59 6.89 -6.21 23.84
C SER A 59 7.31 -6.80 22.49
N PRO A 60 8.57 -6.61 22.06
CA PRO A 60 9.03 -7.15 20.78
C PRO A 60 8.95 -8.69 20.73
N GLU A 61 9.18 -9.38 21.85
CA GLU A 61 9.07 -10.84 21.95
C GLU A 61 7.63 -11.32 21.75
N GLU A 62 6.65 -10.62 22.35
CA GLU A 62 5.24 -10.92 22.15
C GLU A 62 4.82 -10.71 20.70
N LYS A 63 5.22 -9.58 20.09
CA LYS A 63 4.88 -9.28 18.69
C LYS A 63 5.50 -10.29 17.74
N LEU A 64 6.78 -10.61 17.90
CA LEU A 64 7.45 -11.61 17.05
C LEU A 64 6.81 -12.99 17.20
N ARG A 65 6.41 -13.38 18.43
CA ARG A 65 5.67 -14.63 18.65
C ARG A 65 4.30 -14.63 17.95
N GLU A 66 3.57 -13.51 18.03
CA GLU A 66 2.30 -13.33 17.31
C GLU A 66 2.48 -13.45 15.80
N LEU A 67 3.48 -12.75 15.23
CA LEU A 67 3.74 -12.74 13.79
C LEU A 67 4.30 -14.06 13.28
N ARG A 68 4.98 -14.84 14.13
CA ARG A 68 5.53 -16.16 13.75
C ARG A 68 4.51 -17.29 13.83
N ASP A 69 3.37 -17.05 14.48
CA ASP A 69 2.26 -18.00 14.51
C ASP A 69 1.74 -18.24 13.08
N PRO A 70 1.75 -19.48 12.56
CA PRO A 70 1.20 -19.79 11.24
C PRO A 70 -0.25 -19.33 11.06
N ALA A 71 -1.04 -19.25 12.15
CA ALA A 71 -2.41 -18.76 12.09
C ALA A 71 -2.50 -17.25 11.76
N PHE A 72 -1.40 -16.49 11.90
CA PHE A 72 -1.39 -15.06 11.56
C PHE A 72 -1.70 -14.80 10.09
N THR A 73 -1.13 -15.59 9.17
CA THR A 73 -1.43 -15.48 7.72
C THR A 73 -2.92 -15.69 7.44
N GLY A 74 -3.55 -16.67 8.10
CA GLY A 74 -4.99 -16.90 7.96
C GLY A 74 -5.84 -15.75 8.48
N ARG A 75 -5.41 -15.09 9.56
CA ARG A 75 -6.07 -13.87 10.07
C ARG A 75 -5.96 -12.72 9.07
N LEU A 76 -4.75 -12.44 8.56
CA LEU A 76 -4.55 -11.43 7.51
C LEU A 76 -5.41 -11.70 6.27
N TYR A 77 -5.47 -12.95 5.81
CA TYR A 77 -6.29 -13.35 4.67
C TYR A 77 -7.78 -13.06 4.94
N SER A 78 -8.25 -13.40 6.15
CA SER A 78 -9.64 -13.17 6.54
C SER A 78 -9.98 -11.68 6.62
N GLU A 79 -9.06 -10.85 7.12
CA GLU A 79 -9.18 -9.39 7.10
C GLU A 79 -9.24 -8.85 5.67
N ALA A 80 -8.37 -9.33 4.77
CA ALA A 80 -8.36 -8.90 3.37
C ALA A 80 -9.67 -9.24 2.65
N VAL A 81 -10.17 -10.46 2.80
CA VAL A 81 -11.44 -10.90 2.18
C VAL A 81 -12.65 -10.19 2.80
N ALA A 82 -12.61 -9.83 4.09
CA ALA A 82 -13.66 -9.04 4.71
C ALA A 82 -13.75 -7.63 4.11
N LEU A 83 -12.63 -7.04 3.71
CA LEU A 83 -12.58 -5.73 3.04
C LEU A 83 -12.92 -5.81 1.55
N GLU A 84 -12.42 -6.82 0.85
CA GLU A 84 -12.70 -7.07 -0.58
C GLU A 84 -13.06 -8.55 -0.82
N PRO A 85 -14.35 -8.91 -0.76
CA PRO A 85 -14.81 -10.29 -0.89
C PRO A 85 -14.44 -10.96 -2.22
N LEU A 86 -14.24 -10.19 -3.29
CA LEU A 86 -13.89 -10.74 -4.60
C LEU A 86 -12.50 -11.39 -4.61
N LEU A 87 -11.62 -11.09 -3.64
CA LEU A 87 -10.32 -11.75 -3.49
C LEU A 87 -10.43 -13.26 -3.26
N ALA A 88 -11.56 -13.74 -2.74
CA ALA A 88 -11.83 -15.16 -2.54
C ALA A 88 -12.83 -15.73 -3.56
N ALA A 89 -13.29 -14.93 -4.52
CA ALA A 89 -14.25 -15.39 -5.52
C ALA A 89 -13.55 -16.31 -6.57
N PRO A 90 -14.15 -17.45 -6.93
CA PRO A 90 -13.59 -18.34 -7.94
C PRO A 90 -13.32 -17.61 -9.26
N GLY A 91 -12.15 -17.84 -9.86
CA GLY A 91 -11.74 -17.24 -11.12
C GLY A 91 -11.15 -15.83 -11.01
N THR A 92 -11.30 -15.12 -9.89
CA THR A 92 -10.69 -13.78 -9.71
C THR A 92 -9.18 -13.86 -9.93
N GLN A 93 -8.64 -12.94 -10.73
CA GLN A 93 -7.19 -12.76 -10.80
C GLN A 93 -6.74 -11.85 -9.67
N VAL A 94 -6.06 -12.41 -8.67
CA VAL A 94 -5.48 -11.62 -7.58
C VAL A 94 -4.11 -11.09 -7.99
N HIS A 95 -3.85 -9.84 -7.61
CA HIS A 95 -2.58 -9.15 -7.76
C HIS A 95 -2.05 -8.71 -6.40
N MET A 96 -0.74 -8.82 -6.17
CA MET A 96 -0.09 -8.41 -4.93
C MET A 96 1.09 -7.48 -5.24
N GLY A 97 1.20 -6.39 -4.50
CA GLY A 97 2.25 -5.38 -4.70
C GLY A 97 3.33 -5.44 -3.63
N PHE A 98 4.59 -5.44 -4.06
CA PHE A 98 5.77 -5.30 -3.21
C PHE A 98 6.64 -4.17 -3.70
N TRP A 99 7.26 -3.45 -2.78
CA TRP A 99 8.15 -2.35 -3.11
C TRP A 99 9.36 -2.29 -2.19
N SER A 100 10.45 -1.74 -2.70
CA SER A 100 11.63 -1.41 -1.89
C SER A 100 12.35 -0.22 -2.49
N GLY A 101 13.10 0.53 -1.69
CA GLY A 101 13.82 1.71 -2.19
C GLY A 101 12.93 2.95 -2.36
N ARG A 102 13.58 4.09 -2.61
CA ARG A 102 12.91 5.38 -2.69
C ARG A 102 12.21 5.51 -4.05
N GLY A 103 10.96 5.99 -4.04
CA GLY A 103 10.17 6.24 -5.26
C GLY A 103 9.25 5.08 -5.65
N ASN A 104 9.62 3.84 -5.32
CA ASN A 104 8.89 2.64 -5.71
C ASN A 104 7.51 2.47 -5.04
N HIS A 105 7.31 3.07 -3.86
CA HIS A 105 6.02 3.07 -3.18
C HIS A 105 4.90 3.71 -4.03
N GLY A 106 5.18 4.84 -4.71
CA GLY A 106 4.17 5.47 -5.57
C GLY A 106 3.84 4.63 -6.79
N SER A 107 4.83 3.89 -7.31
CA SER A 107 4.68 3.03 -8.49
C SER A 107 3.83 1.81 -8.18
N VAL A 108 4.04 1.15 -7.04
CA VAL A 108 3.21 0.02 -6.64
C VAL A 108 1.77 0.48 -6.40
N LEU A 109 1.55 1.61 -5.70
CA LEU A 109 0.21 2.14 -5.46
C LEU A 109 -0.55 2.41 -6.76
N ARG A 110 0.08 3.11 -7.70
CA ARG A 110 -0.52 3.37 -9.01
C ARG A 110 -0.91 2.09 -9.75
N LEU A 111 -0.08 1.05 -9.70
CA LEU A 111 -0.43 -0.25 -10.30
C LEU A 111 -1.67 -0.85 -9.64
N LEU A 112 -1.73 -0.86 -8.30
CA LEU A 112 -2.84 -1.44 -7.56
C LEU A 112 -4.15 -0.70 -7.85
N ASP A 113 -4.10 0.64 -7.89
CA ASP A 113 -5.26 1.48 -8.22
C ASP A 113 -5.76 1.18 -9.63
N ILE A 114 -4.87 1.06 -10.62
CA ILE A 114 -5.25 0.70 -12.00
C ILE A 114 -5.93 -0.67 -12.06
N VAL A 115 -5.43 -1.66 -11.31
CA VAL A 115 -6.05 -2.99 -11.28
C VAL A 115 -7.41 -2.97 -10.60
N ASN A 116 -7.57 -2.21 -9.51
CA ASN A 116 -8.79 -2.17 -8.70
C ASN A 116 -9.88 -1.25 -9.26
N GLU A 117 -9.53 -0.23 -10.04
CA GLU A 117 -10.46 0.79 -10.53
C GLU A 117 -10.58 0.81 -12.07
N GLY A 118 -9.61 0.23 -12.78
CA GLY A 118 -9.58 0.19 -14.23
C GLY A 118 -10.52 -0.84 -14.86
N PRO A 119 -10.50 -0.98 -16.20
CA PRO A 119 -11.36 -1.92 -16.92
C PRO A 119 -11.21 -3.38 -16.45
N ALA A 120 -10.01 -3.76 -16.01
CA ALA A 120 -9.72 -5.10 -15.48
C ALA A 120 -10.52 -5.43 -14.20
N ALA A 121 -10.90 -4.41 -13.42
CA ALA A 121 -11.72 -4.57 -12.22
C ALA A 121 -13.16 -4.99 -12.54
N GLN A 122 -13.64 -4.68 -13.75
CA GLN A 122 -14.99 -4.97 -14.24
C GLN A 122 -15.06 -6.20 -15.15
N ALA A 123 -13.92 -6.87 -15.38
CA ALA A 123 -13.88 -8.10 -16.16
C ALA A 123 -14.65 -9.23 -15.46
N ASP A 124 -15.04 -10.27 -16.21
CA ASP A 124 -15.63 -11.50 -15.69
C ASP A 124 -14.75 -12.71 -16.06
N PRO A 125 -14.04 -13.33 -15.09
CA PRO A 125 -13.93 -12.94 -13.68
C PRO A 125 -13.06 -11.68 -13.47
N PRO A 126 -13.25 -10.94 -12.36
CA PRO A 126 -12.59 -9.66 -12.14
C PRO A 126 -11.11 -9.81 -11.77
N ASN A 127 -10.38 -8.70 -11.90
CA ASN A 127 -9.05 -8.56 -11.32
C ASN A 127 -9.17 -7.76 -10.00
N ARG A 128 -8.43 -8.17 -8.97
CA ARG A 128 -8.34 -7.44 -7.71
C ARG A 128 -6.91 -7.41 -7.23
N ALA A 129 -6.49 -6.29 -6.69
CA ALA A 129 -5.16 -6.07 -6.19
C ALA A 129 -5.18 -5.74 -4.70
N ILE A 130 -4.15 -6.16 -3.99
CA ILE A 130 -3.93 -5.85 -2.59
C ILE A 130 -2.46 -5.50 -2.35
N TRP A 131 -2.22 -4.89 -1.19
CA TRP A 131 -0.88 -4.66 -0.67
C TRP A 131 -0.82 -4.93 0.82
N ASN A 132 0.36 -4.80 1.41
CA ASN A 132 0.61 -5.10 2.82
C ASN A 132 -0.17 -4.18 3.77
N GLU A 133 -0.57 -2.99 3.33
CA GLU A 133 -1.37 -2.09 4.15
C GLU A 133 -2.86 -2.42 4.16
N GLY A 134 -3.39 -2.92 3.04
CA GLY A 134 -4.84 -3.01 2.86
C GLY A 134 -5.32 -3.61 1.53
N ALA A 135 -6.64 -3.58 1.33
CA ALA A 135 -7.25 -3.97 0.07
C ALA A 135 -7.10 -2.87 -1.01
N ASN A 136 -6.95 -1.61 -0.59
CA ASN A 136 -6.60 -0.47 -1.45
C ASN A 136 -5.83 0.58 -0.63
N ALA A 137 -5.59 1.76 -1.20
CA ALA A 137 -4.89 2.85 -0.53
C ALA A 137 -5.67 3.50 0.64
N TYR A 138 -6.96 3.22 0.77
CA TYR A 138 -7.86 3.87 1.74
C TYR A 138 -8.34 2.95 2.86
N TYR A 139 -8.45 1.64 2.61
CA TYR A 139 -8.94 0.65 3.56
C TYR A 139 -7.81 -0.27 3.99
N GLN A 140 -7.24 0.07 5.14
CA GLN A 140 -6.14 -0.67 5.76
C GLN A 140 -6.66 -1.87 6.56
N TYR A 141 -5.81 -2.90 6.70
CA TYR A 141 -6.12 -4.06 7.54
C TYR A 141 -6.08 -3.67 9.02
N PRO A 142 -6.98 -4.19 9.87
CA PRO A 142 -6.86 -4.03 11.32
C PRO A 142 -5.47 -4.42 11.86
N ALA A 143 -4.84 -5.47 11.31
CA ALA A 143 -3.48 -5.85 11.67
C ALA A 143 -2.43 -4.81 11.25
N TRP A 144 -2.63 -4.11 10.13
CA TRP A 144 -1.77 -3.02 9.67
C TRP A 144 -1.88 -1.80 10.59
N ASP A 145 -3.10 -1.37 10.90
CA ASP A 145 -3.35 -0.24 11.81
C ASP A 145 -2.71 -0.48 13.18
N ARG A 146 -2.81 -1.72 13.67
CA ARG A 146 -2.21 -2.13 14.94
C ARG A 146 -0.69 -2.06 14.89
N ILE A 147 -0.03 -2.62 13.86
CA ILE A 147 1.43 -2.63 13.79
C ILE A 147 2.01 -1.23 13.56
N LEU A 148 1.30 -0.35 12.85
CA LEU A 148 1.64 1.07 12.75
C LEU A 148 1.54 1.79 14.11
N SER A 149 0.46 1.55 14.85
CA SER A 149 0.21 2.16 16.17
C SER A 149 1.21 1.72 17.24
N GLU A 150 2.02 0.70 16.97
CA GLU A 150 3.09 0.22 17.85
C GLU A 150 4.44 0.91 17.60
N HIS A 151 4.56 1.74 16.55
CA HIS A 151 5.69 2.66 16.33
C HIS A 151 7.08 2.01 16.42
N TRP A 152 7.25 0.81 15.86
CA TRP A 152 8.45 -0.02 16.07
C TRP A 152 9.78 0.67 15.72
N PHE A 153 9.84 1.42 14.61
CA PHE A 153 11.07 2.16 14.25
C PHE A 153 11.29 3.42 15.08
N ASP A 154 10.24 4.12 15.50
CA ASP A 154 10.41 5.26 16.42
C ASP A 154 10.94 4.75 17.78
N ARG A 155 10.36 3.64 18.26
CA ARG A 155 10.76 2.98 19.52
C ARG A 155 12.19 2.46 19.48
N SER A 156 12.67 2.01 18.31
CA SER A 156 14.07 1.59 18.19
C SER A 156 15.09 2.73 18.22
N MET A 157 14.62 3.96 18.06
CA MET A 157 15.42 5.18 18.19
C MET A 157 15.28 5.82 19.59
N ALA A 158 14.66 5.13 20.55
CA ALA A 158 14.48 5.62 21.91
C ALA A 158 15.82 5.96 22.58
N ALA A 159 15.86 7.08 23.30
CA ALA A 159 17.01 7.52 24.09
C ALA A 159 16.62 7.56 25.57
N ASN A 160 17.47 7.02 26.44
CA ASN A 160 17.27 6.98 27.88
C ASN A 160 15.91 6.36 28.30
N GLY A 161 15.43 5.35 27.58
CA GLY A 161 14.15 4.67 27.83
C GLY A 161 12.91 5.50 27.47
N THR A 162 13.08 6.57 26.69
CA THR A 162 11.98 7.42 26.20
C THR A 162 11.99 7.51 24.68
N VAL A 163 10.80 7.56 24.09
CA VAL A 163 10.58 7.69 22.64
C VAL A 163 9.69 8.90 22.36
N THR A 164 9.95 9.60 21.26
CA THR A 164 9.07 10.67 20.79
C THR A 164 8.21 10.17 19.64
N ILE A 165 6.89 10.16 19.84
CA ILE A 165 5.90 9.70 18.88
C ILE A 165 4.93 10.86 18.63
N ALA A 166 4.77 11.27 17.37
CA ALA A 166 3.91 12.39 16.97
C ALA A 166 4.13 13.67 17.82
N GLY A 167 5.39 13.98 18.12
CA GLY A 167 5.77 15.16 18.91
C GLY A 167 5.53 15.08 20.42
N LYS A 168 5.10 13.93 20.94
CA LYS A 168 4.95 13.68 22.38
C LYS A 168 5.97 12.65 22.86
N THR A 169 6.50 12.84 24.05
CA THR A 169 7.46 11.92 24.66
C THR A 169 6.76 10.91 25.55
N TYR A 170 7.11 9.65 25.39
CA TYR A 170 6.58 8.51 26.14
C TYR A 170 7.72 7.72 26.75
N ARG A 171 7.47 7.07 27.90
CA ARG A 171 8.36 6.06 28.46
C ARG A 171 8.02 4.72 27.79
N ASP A 172 9.01 4.08 27.18
CA ASP A 172 8.83 2.74 26.60
C ASP A 172 9.11 1.68 27.69
N PRO A 173 8.09 0.93 28.15
CA PRO A 173 8.29 -0.14 29.13
C PRO A 173 9.00 -1.36 28.53
N SER A 174 9.05 -1.49 27.20
CA SER A 174 9.64 -2.60 26.47
C SER A 174 10.57 -2.08 25.37
N PRO A 175 11.81 -1.68 25.70
CA PRO A 175 12.76 -1.14 24.74
C PRO A 175 12.92 -2.04 23.51
N VAL A 176 12.99 -1.43 22.34
CA VAL A 176 13.08 -2.12 21.05
C VAL A 176 14.44 -1.81 20.44
N SER A 177 15.14 -2.82 19.91
CA SER A 177 16.33 -2.60 19.08
C SER A 177 15.96 -2.37 17.61
N TYR A 178 16.86 -1.80 16.82
CA TYR A 178 16.62 -1.64 15.39
C TYR A 178 16.40 -3.00 14.70
N GLU A 179 17.16 -4.01 15.09
CA GLU A 179 17.05 -5.38 14.58
C GLU A 179 15.69 -6.01 14.92
N GLN A 180 15.16 -5.74 16.12
CA GLN A 180 13.83 -6.20 16.51
C GLN A 180 12.74 -5.50 15.69
N ALA A 181 12.84 -4.18 15.48
CA ALA A 181 11.90 -3.45 14.64
C ALA A 181 11.92 -3.94 13.18
N ASP A 182 13.12 -4.15 12.60
CA ASP A 182 13.29 -4.72 11.26
C ASP A 182 12.70 -6.14 11.17
N ALA A 183 12.91 -6.97 12.20
CA ALA A 183 12.35 -8.32 12.25
C ALA A 183 10.82 -8.32 12.36
N ILE A 184 10.23 -7.42 13.14
CA ILE A 184 8.78 -7.31 13.27
C ILE A 184 8.14 -6.95 11.93
N TRP A 185 8.66 -5.91 11.25
CA TRP A 185 8.17 -5.55 9.91
C TRP A 185 8.44 -6.64 8.87
N GLY A 186 9.60 -7.29 8.95
CA GLY A 186 9.97 -8.41 8.10
C GLY A 186 9.01 -9.59 8.21
N GLU A 187 8.72 -10.04 9.43
CA GLU A 187 7.81 -11.15 9.69
C GLU A 187 6.38 -10.81 9.25
N TYR A 188 5.90 -9.59 9.54
CA TYR A 188 4.59 -9.14 9.04
C TYR A 188 4.52 -9.23 7.51
N SER A 189 5.55 -8.74 6.82
CA SER A 189 5.55 -8.72 5.35
C SER A 189 5.69 -10.11 4.74
N ALA A 190 6.42 -11.03 5.39
CA ALA A 190 6.43 -12.44 5.00
C ALA A 190 5.04 -13.08 5.16
N ARG A 191 4.29 -12.75 6.22
CA ARG A 191 2.90 -13.23 6.39
C ARG A 191 1.97 -12.66 5.33
N TYR A 192 2.17 -11.41 4.93
CA TYR A 192 1.48 -10.81 3.79
C TYR A 192 1.74 -11.62 2.51
N ALA A 193 3.01 -11.92 2.18
CA ALA A 193 3.37 -12.75 1.03
C ALA A 193 2.72 -14.14 1.07
N GLY A 194 2.70 -14.77 2.26
CA GLY A 194 2.10 -16.09 2.47
C GLY A 194 0.58 -16.15 2.19
N MET A 195 -0.14 -15.02 2.18
CA MET A 195 -1.56 -15.03 1.80
C MET A 195 -1.79 -15.47 0.36
N ALA A 196 -0.79 -15.37 -0.51
CA ALA A 196 -0.90 -15.77 -1.90
C ALA A 196 -1.30 -17.25 -2.08
N GLU A 197 -0.86 -18.14 -1.18
CA GLU A 197 -1.26 -19.55 -1.19
C GLU A 197 -2.77 -19.70 -0.94
N MET A 198 -3.33 -18.91 -0.04
CA MET A 198 -4.76 -18.92 0.28
C MET A 198 -5.60 -18.32 -0.86
N PHE A 199 -5.13 -17.22 -1.47
CA PHE A 199 -5.79 -16.64 -2.65
C PHE A 199 -5.77 -17.61 -3.84
N ALA A 200 -4.63 -18.25 -4.11
CA ALA A 200 -4.53 -19.22 -5.20
C ALA A 200 -5.48 -20.41 -4.98
N ALA A 201 -5.58 -20.90 -3.74
CA ALA A 201 -6.52 -21.96 -3.39
C ALA A 201 -8.00 -21.53 -3.55
N ALA A 202 -8.35 -20.32 -3.13
CA ALA A 202 -9.74 -19.83 -3.19
C ALA A 202 -10.19 -19.48 -4.62
N THR A 203 -9.32 -18.87 -5.40
CA THR A 203 -9.65 -18.40 -6.76
C THR A 203 -9.39 -19.45 -7.84
N GLY A 204 -8.58 -20.46 -7.56
CA GLY A 204 -8.14 -21.45 -8.55
C GLY A 204 -7.14 -20.90 -9.57
N ARG A 205 -6.51 -19.75 -9.31
CA ARG A 205 -5.56 -19.08 -10.21
C ARG A 205 -4.28 -18.70 -9.48
N PRO A 206 -3.10 -18.77 -10.14
CA PRO A 206 -1.89 -18.20 -9.58
C PRO A 206 -2.03 -16.70 -9.34
N VAL A 207 -1.49 -16.21 -8.22
CA VAL A 207 -1.47 -14.79 -7.89
C VAL A 207 -0.38 -14.08 -8.69
N LYS A 208 -0.68 -12.93 -9.28
CA LYS A 208 0.32 -12.10 -9.96
C LYS A 208 0.98 -11.16 -8.97
N VAL A 209 2.28 -11.32 -8.76
CA VAL A 209 3.04 -10.55 -7.77
C VAL A 209 3.94 -9.55 -8.49
N TRP A 210 3.76 -8.27 -8.19
CA TRP A 210 4.48 -7.16 -8.82
C TRP A 210 5.51 -6.57 -7.86
N CYS A 211 6.77 -6.61 -8.25
CA CYS A 211 7.91 -6.24 -7.42
C CYS A 211 8.58 -4.97 -7.96
N PHE A 212 8.27 -3.81 -7.38
CA PHE A 212 9.00 -2.55 -7.59
C PHE A 212 10.17 -2.43 -6.61
N VAL A 213 11.22 -3.21 -6.86
CA VAL A 213 12.28 -3.46 -5.87
C VAL A 213 13.67 -3.05 -6.34
N GLU A 214 13.72 -2.16 -7.33
CA GLU A 214 14.98 -1.55 -7.78
C GLU A 214 15.71 -0.89 -6.59
N GLY A 215 16.96 -1.29 -6.36
CA GLY A 215 17.76 -0.81 -5.23
C GLY A 215 17.47 -1.50 -3.89
N ALA A 216 16.67 -2.58 -3.87
CA ALA A 216 16.52 -3.42 -2.68
C ALA A 216 17.88 -3.93 -2.20
N LYS A 217 18.24 -3.65 -0.94
CA LYS A 217 19.51 -4.11 -0.35
C LYS A 217 19.34 -5.51 0.26
N PRO A 218 20.38 -6.38 0.28
CA PRO A 218 20.30 -7.76 0.79
C PRO A 218 19.71 -7.89 2.20
N GLY A 219 19.97 -6.92 3.08
CA GLY A 219 19.51 -6.94 4.47
C GLY A 219 18.19 -6.21 4.73
N ARG A 220 17.42 -5.86 3.70
CA ARG A 220 16.13 -5.16 3.84
C ARG A 220 14.97 -6.13 3.69
N VAL A 221 13.81 -5.71 4.20
CA VAL A 221 12.55 -6.46 4.25
C VAL A 221 12.33 -7.36 3.02
N PHE A 222 12.35 -6.78 1.80
CA PHE A 222 12.12 -7.56 0.59
C PHE A 222 13.10 -8.71 0.39
N ALA A 223 14.41 -8.45 0.37
CA ALA A 223 15.39 -9.48 0.10
C ALA A 223 15.47 -10.54 1.20
N LYS A 224 15.26 -10.13 2.46
CA LYS A 224 15.46 -10.97 3.65
C LYS A 224 14.22 -11.79 4.04
N TYR A 225 13.01 -11.25 3.84
CA TYR A 225 11.78 -11.85 4.35
C TYR A 225 10.77 -12.17 3.25
N GLU A 226 10.53 -11.26 2.30
CA GLU A 226 9.49 -11.42 1.29
C GLU A 226 9.94 -12.33 0.14
N PHE A 227 11.14 -12.11 -0.40
CA PHE A 227 11.64 -12.83 -1.56
C PHE A 227 11.79 -14.34 -1.35
N PRO A 228 12.32 -14.84 -0.20
CA PRO A 228 12.38 -16.28 0.05
C PRO A 228 10.99 -16.94 0.03
N GLU A 229 9.98 -16.28 0.62
CA GLU A 229 8.60 -16.77 0.64
C GLU A 229 7.99 -16.76 -0.77
N LEU A 230 8.12 -15.64 -1.49
CA LEU A 230 7.64 -15.50 -2.86
C LEU A 230 8.29 -16.52 -3.81
N LYS A 231 9.58 -16.80 -3.63
CA LYS A 231 10.29 -17.82 -4.41
C LYS A 231 9.71 -19.21 -4.13
N ASN A 232 9.52 -19.57 -2.86
CA ASN A 232 8.91 -20.85 -2.49
C ASN A 232 7.50 -21.00 -3.07
N LEU A 233 6.69 -19.93 -3.05
CA LEU A 233 5.36 -19.92 -3.64
C LEU A 233 5.38 -20.03 -5.18
N GLU A 234 6.38 -19.44 -5.83
CA GLU A 234 6.57 -19.55 -7.28
C GLU A 234 6.96 -20.98 -7.67
N ASP A 235 7.88 -21.58 -6.92
CA ASP A 235 8.31 -22.97 -7.14
C ASP A 235 7.14 -23.97 -6.97
N LYS A 236 6.12 -23.63 -6.16
CA LYS A 236 4.84 -24.37 -6.04
C LYS A 236 3.83 -24.07 -7.17
N GLY A 237 4.10 -23.10 -8.04
CA GLY A 237 3.17 -22.65 -9.09
C GLY A 237 2.00 -21.80 -8.59
N LEU A 238 2.05 -21.31 -7.35
CA LEU A 238 0.97 -20.53 -6.72
C LEU A 238 1.05 -19.04 -7.05
N VAL A 239 2.22 -18.55 -7.45
CA VAL A 239 2.42 -17.15 -7.85
C VAL A 239 3.18 -17.06 -9.16
N GLN A 240 3.01 -15.93 -9.83
CA GLN A 240 3.83 -15.48 -10.94
C GLN A 240 4.51 -14.17 -10.55
N LEU A 241 5.84 -14.14 -10.53
CA LEU A 241 6.60 -12.95 -10.14
C LEU A 241 6.94 -12.07 -11.34
N TYR A 242 6.70 -10.77 -11.20
CA TYR A 242 7.00 -9.73 -12.18
C TYR A 242 7.87 -8.67 -11.51
N PHE A 243 9.15 -8.61 -11.87
CA PHE A 243 10.09 -7.61 -11.35
C PHE A 243 10.17 -6.42 -12.28
N ALA A 244 9.84 -5.24 -11.78
CA ALA A 244 9.89 -4.01 -12.56
C ALA A 244 11.34 -3.69 -12.96
N ARG A 245 11.57 -3.34 -14.22
CA ARG A 245 12.88 -2.87 -14.71
C ARG A 245 13.18 -1.42 -14.29
N SER A 246 12.14 -0.65 -13.99
CA SER A 246 12.24 0.73 -13.55
C SER A 246 11.04 1.12 -12.69
N VAL A 247 11.16 2.25 -11.99
CA VAL A 247 10.07 2.84 -11.21
C VAL A 247 8.84 3.23 -12.05
N ASP A 248 8.99 3.37 -13.37
CA ASP A 248 7.93 3.80 -14.29
C ASP A 248 7.33 2.62 -15.08
N ALA A 249 7.61 1.38 -14.67
CA ALA A 249 7.10 0.18 -15.33
C ALA A 249 5.56 0.18 -15.41
N ASP A 250 5.05 -0.09 -16.62
CA ASP A 250 3.63 -0.21 -16.90
C ASP A 250 3.22 -1.69 -16.93
N TRP A 251 2.22 -2.05 -16.14
CA TRP A 251 1.74 -3.43 -16.01
C TRP A 251 1.16 -4.01 -17.31
N GLU A 252 0.76 -3.16 -18.26
CA GLU A 252 0.27 -3.59 -19.58
C GLU A 252 1.41 -3.82 -20.59
N ARG A 253 2.65 -3.44 -20.26
CA ARG A 253 3.81 -3.52 -21.16
C ARG A 253 4.76 -4.64 -20.71
N PRO A 254 4.73 -5.82 -21.35
CA PRO A 254 5.54 -6.97 -20.91
C PRO A 254 7.05 -6.69 -20.84
N ASP A 255 7.56 -5.83 -21.71
CA ASP A 255 8.99 -5.48 -21.76
C ASP A 255 9.48 -4.74 -20.51
N ASP A 256 8.56 -4.10 -19.76
CA ASP A 256 8.89 -3.39 -18.52
C ASP A 256 9.16 -4.34 -17.35
N TRP A 257 8.95 -5.65 -17.55
CA TRP A 257 9.00 -6.67 -16.50
C TRP A 257 10.04 -7.76 -16.78
N ILE A 258 10.63 -8.26 -15.71
CA ILE A 258 11.40 -9.48 -15.69
C ILE A 258 10.53 -10.55 -15.02
N LEU A 259 10.20 -11.60 -15.78
CA LEU A 259 9.36 -12.70 -15.33
C LEU A 259 10.18 -13.72 -14.55
N GLY A 260 9.71 -14.07 -13.36
CA GLY A 260 10.23 -15.17 -12.55
C GLY A 260 11.42 -14.81 -11.65
N SER A 261 11.48 -15.44 -10.47
CA SER A 261 12.56 -15.25 -9.50
C SER A 261 13.95 -15.62 -10.05
N ALA A 262 14.03 -16.61 -10.95
CA ALA A 262 15.28 -17.06 -11.55
C ALA A 262 15.96 -15.99 -12.43
N ASN A 263 15.18 -15.05 -12.97
CA ASN A 263 15.68 -13.99 -13.86
C ASN A 263 15.89 -12.67 -13.10
N ALA A 264 15.44 -12.57 -11.85
CA ALA A 264 15.57 -11.38 -11.05
C ALA A 264 17.02 -11.18 -10.59
N THR A 265 17.60 -10.03 -10.93
CA THR A 265 18.93 -9.62 -10.44
C THR A 265 18.78 -9.00 -9.05
N LEU A 266 18.44 -9.80 -8.06
CA LEU A 266 18.44 -9.34 -6.67
C LEU A 266 19.86 -9.45 -6.10
N PRO A 267 20.32 -8.45 -5.31
CA PRO A 267 21.52 -8.61 -4.51
C PRO A 267 21.34 -9.85 -3.64
N GLN A 268 22.15 -10.89 -3.90
CA GLN A 268 22.04 -12.16 -3.17
C GLN A 268 21.99 -11.87 -1.67
N ALA A 269 20.95 -12.36 -1.00
CA ALA A 269 20.89 -12.33 0.45
C ALA A 269 22.18 -12.99 0.97
N LEU A 270 22.87 -12.33 1.90
CA LEU A 270 24.02 -12.93 2.57
C LEU A 270 23.48 -14.15 3.33
N THR A 271 23.73 -15.34 2.78
CA THR A 271 23.48 -16.63 3.43
C THR A 271 24.40 -16.82 4.61
#